data_AF-A0A3E0VQ06-F1
#
_entry.id   AF-A0A3E0VQ06-F1
#
_cell.length_a   1.000
_cell.length_b   1.000
_cell.length_c   1.000
_cell.angle_alpha   90.00
_cell.angle_beta   90.00
_cell.angle_gamma   90.00
#
_symmetry.space_group_name_H-M   'P 1'
#
loop_
_entity.id
_entity.type
_entity.pdbx_description
1 polymer ?
#
loop_
_entity_poly.entity_id
_entity_poly.type
_entity_poly.pdbx_seq_one_letter_code
_entity_poly.pdbx_strand_id
1 'polypeptide(L)'
;MSKVAKELGLVRITCYKWAHQAGIFTGTDTRAQRAQFVRLRADGASRAAVAKQVGVDSRSAADWDKGIKQITGGRVYPDGRVIRYRRAGILANVKNPRTTHTRGLPVDPVRLEALVDARYLSLVERERIHDLRSGGESISPIGRTIGRSPSTVSRELTRNTTTTVGYLPYAAHRLAAARRPRLRNRKLESYGRLRTNVAVKPRKRWSPEQISNRLVKDFPDDQRMRVSTETI
;
A
#
# COMPACT_ATOMS: atom_id res chain seq x y z
N MET A 1 4.22 16.77 24.48
CA MET A 1 3.08 17.33 23.72
C MET A 1 2.03 16.24 23.42
N SER A 2 0.95 16.09 24.19
CA SER A 2 0.64 16.67 25.51
C SER A 2 0.03 15.57 26.39
N LYS A 3 0.76 15.20 27.44
CA LYS A 3 0.23 14.36 28.54
C LYS A 3 -1.07 14.97 29.09
N VAL A 4 -1.08 16.31 29.17
CA VAL A 4 -2.20 17.18 29.55
C VAL A 4 -3.49 16.94 28.74
N ALA A 5 -3.48 16.95 27.39
CA ALA A 5 -4.73 16.68 26.64
C ALA A 5 -5.27 15.25 26.85
N LYS A 6 -4.39 14.27 27.12
CA LYS A 6 -4.81 12.90 27.43
C LYS A 6 -5.40 12.80 28.83
N GLU A 7 -4.81 13.50 29.81
CA GLU A 7 -5.31 13.60 31.20
C GLU A 7 -6.64 14.36 31.27
N LEU A 8 -6.83 15.40 30.45
CA LEU A 8 -8.06 16.21 30.41
C LEU A 8 -9.15 15.64 29.48
N GLY A 9 -8.90 14.51 28.81
CA GLY A 9 -9.87 13.89 27.89
C GLY A 9 -10.20 14.71 26.64
N LEU A 10 -9.34 15.68 26.27
CA LEU A 10 -9.60 16.60 25.17
C LEU A 10 -8.98 16.12 23.84
N VAL A 11 -9.67 16.43 22.74
CA VAL A 11 -9.16 16.12 21.40
C VAL A 11 -7.89 16.92 21.13
N ARG A 12 -6.79 16.21 20.88
CA ARG A 12 -5.44 16.77 20.68
C ARG A 12 -5.39 17.95 19.71
N ILE A 13 -6.12 17.86 18.60
CA ILE A 13 -6.15 18.90 17.55
C ILE A 13 -6.77 20.20 18.08
N THR A 14 -7.79 20.10 18.92
CA THR A 14 -8.47 21.24 19.54
C THR A 14 -7.56 21.95 20.54
N CYS A 15 -6.87 21.20 21.42
CA CYS A 15 -5.90 21.79 22.35
C CYS A 15 -4.74 22.50 21.62
N TYR A 16 -4.28 21.93 20.51
CA TYR A 16 -3.24 22.55 19.68
C TYR A 16 -3.69 23.89 19.11
N LYS A 17 -4.94 23.97 18.63
CA LYS A 17 -5.53 25.20 18.09
C LYS A 17 -5.67 26.28 19.16
N TRP A 18 -6.14 25.92 20.36
CA TRP A 18 -6.26 26.84 21.49
C TRP A 18 -4.90 27.35 21.97
N ALA A 19 -3.89 26.47 22.04
CA ALA A 19 -2.52 26.87 22.38
C ALA A 19 -1.97 27.91 21.38
N HIS A 20 -2.16 27.68 20.07
CA HIS A 20 -1.79 28.65 19.04
C HIS A 20 -2.55 29.97 19.15
N GLN A 21 -3.85 29.94 19.42
CA GLN A 21 -4.66 31.16 19.61
C GLN A 21 -4.24 31.95 20.86
N ALA A 22 -3.77 31.25 21.90
CA ALA A 22 -3.21 31.85 23.11
C ALA A 22 -1.73 32.28 22.97
N GLY A 23 -1.14 32.17 21.77
CA GLY A 23 0.27 32.51 21.51
C GLY A 23 1.29 31.50 22.05
N ILE A 24 0.84 30.34 22.54
CA ILE A 24 1.67 29.26 23.06
C ILE A 24 2.04 28.32 21.92
N PHE A 25 3.24 28.50 21.37
CA PHE A 25 3.77 27.65 20.32
C PHE A 25 4.44 26.41 20.91
N THR A 26 4.13 25.24 20.35
CA THR A 26 4.55 23.95 20.88
C THR A 26 5.85 23.42 20.27
N GLY A 27 6.48 24.20 19.38
CA GLY A 27 7.80 23.90 18.83
C GLY A 27 8.87 24.46 19.76
N THR A 28 10.00 23.77 19.89
CA THR A 28 11.16 24.30 20.62
C THR A 28 11.59 25.61 19.96
N ASP A 29 11.50 26.74 20.68
CA ASP A 29 11.96 28.02 20.15
C ASP A 29 13.50 28.03 20.11
N THR A 30 14.05 27.78 18.94
CA THR A 30 15.50 27.70 18.72
C THR A 30 16.13 29.05 18.39
N ARG A 31 15.38 30.17 18.43
CA ARG A 31 15.90 31.51 18.10
C ARG A 31 17.01 31.96 19.05
N ALA A 32 16.80 31.78 20.36
CA ALA A 32 17.80 32.12 21.38
C ALA A 32 19.06 31.25 21.24
N GLN A 33 18.87 29.94 21.05
CA GLN A 33 19.95 28.99 20.80
C GLN A 33 20.75 29.35 19.55
N ARG A 34 20.08 29.71 18.44
CA ARG A 34 20.74 30.13 17.21
C ARG A 34 21.53 31.43 17.40
N ALA A 35 20.97 32.41 18.10
CA ALA A 35 21.66 33.66 18.37
C ALA A 35 22.95 33.43 19.19
N GLN A 36 22.87 32.57 20.22
CA GLN A 36 24.03 32.17 21.01
C GLN A 36 25.06 31.39 20.17
N PHE A 37 24.60 30.48 19.32
CA PHE A 37 25.46 29.72 18.41
C PHE A 37 26.24 30.64 17.46
N VAL A 38 25.56 31.62 16.84
CA VAL A 38 26.21 32.56 15.91
C VAL A 38 27.25 33.42 16.63
N ARG A 39 26.97 33.88 17.85
CA ARG A 39 27.95 34.63 18.66
C ARG A 39 29.21 33.80 18.94
N LEU A 40 29.04 32.61 19.51
CA LEU A 40 30.16 31.71 19.82
C LEU A 40 30.96 31.28 18.57
N ARG A 41 30.29 31.18 17.41
CA ARG A 41 30.97 30.92 16.13
C ARG A 41 31.76 32.11 15.62
N ALA A 42 31.32 33.34 15.88
CA ALA A 42 32.07 34.55 15.56
C ALA A 42 33.33 34.69 16.43
N ASP A 43 33.29 34.19 17.67
CA ASP A 43 34.43 34.13 18.59
C ASP A 43 35.48 33.04 18.22
N GLY A 44 35.33 32.40 17.05
CA GLY A 44 36.29 31.43 16.51
C GLY A 44 36.14 30.00 17.02
N ALA A 45 35.15 29.70 17.87
CA ALA A 45 34.96 28.35 18.40
C ALA A 45 34.52 27.34 17.31
N SER A 46 34.93 26.08 17.46
CA SER A 46 34.60 25.02 16.50
C SER A 46 33.10 24.68 16.50
N ARG A 47 32.53 24.40 15.33
CA ARG A 47 31.11 24.06 15.17
C ARG A 47 30.64 22.93 16.11
N ALA A 48 31.48 21.91 16.32
CA ALA A 48 31.14 20.77 17.18
C ALA A 48 31.07 21.17 18.66
N ALA A 49 32.00 22.01 19.13
CA ALA A 49 32.01 22.50 20.50
C ALA A 49 30.79 23.39 20.78
N VAL A 50 30.51 24.34 19.88
CA VAL A 50 29.35 25.25 20.01
C VAL A 50 28.02 24.49 19.94
N ALA A 51 27.88 23.51 19.04
CA ALA A 51 26.67 22.69 18.95
C ALA A 51 26.40 21.92 20.25
N LYS A 52 27.45 21.36 20.86
CA LYS A 52 27.36 20.67 22.16
C LYS A 52 26.98 21.64 23.29
N GLN A 53 27.57 22.84 23.30
CA GLN A 53 27.32 23.87 24.33
C GLN A 53 25.90 24.44 24.25
N VAL A 54 25.37 24.65 23.04
CA VAL A 54 24.02 25.21 22.82
C VAL A 54 22.93 24.11 22.88
N GLY A 55 23.33 22.83 22.85
CA GLY A 55 22.43 21.69 22.95
C GLY A 55 21.66 21.40 21.66
N VAL A 56 22.34 21.51 20.51
CA VAL A 56 21.74 21.40 19.16
C VAL A 56 22.42 20.28 18.37
N ASP A 57 21.66 19.57 17.54
CA ASP A 57 22.21 18.50 16.71
C ASP A 57 23.18 19.03 15.64
N SER A 58 24.09 18.15 15.20
CA SER A 58 25.17 18.52 14.26
C SER A 58 24.68 19.03 12.90
N ARG A 59 23.48 18.62 12.47
CA ARG A 59 22.87 19.02 11.20
C ARG A 59 22.23 20.39 11.31
N SER A 60 21.52 20.67 12.39
CA SER A 60 21.00 22.01 12.67
C SER A 60 22.14 23.03 12.84
N ALA A 61 23.23 22.66 13.51
CA ALA A 61 24.44 23.49 13.60
C ALA A 61 25.07 23.78 12.22
N ALA A 62 25.12 22.78 11.33
CA ALA A 62 25.62 22.97 9.96
C ALA A 62 24.69 23.82 9.10
N ASP A 63 23.37 23.68 9.27
CA ASP A 63 22.38 24.54 8.61
C ASP A 63 22.54 26.00 9.07
N TRP A 64 22.78 26.24 10.37
CA TRP A 64 22.96 27.59 10.92
C TRP A 64 24.25 28.27 10.46
N ASP A 65 25.38 27.55 10.40
CA ASP A 65 26.65 28.06 9.83
C ASP A 65 26.46 28.53 8.38
N LYS A 66 25.61 27.83 7.62
CA LYS A 66 25.28 28.16 6.22
C LYS A 66 24.14 29.16 6.10
N GLY A 67 23.64 29.72 7.19
CA GLY A 67 22.50 30.65 7.22
C GLY A 67 21.15 30.03 6.80
N ILE A 68 21.07 28.71 6.67
CA ILE A 68 19.88 27.96 6.22
C ILE A 68 18.83 27.99 7.33
N LYS A 69 17.58 28.34 6.97
CA LYS A 69 16.41 28.30 7.85
C LYS A 69 15.60 27.05 7.57
N GLN A 70 15.38 26.21 8.57
CA GLN A 70 14.48 25.06 8.45
C GLN A 70 13.02 25.53 8.53
N ILE A 71 12.18 25.01 7.65
CA ILE A 71 10.74 25.24 7.65
C ILE A 71 10.02 23.87 7.70
N THR A 72 8.75 23.86 8.06
CA THR A 72 7.96 22.62 8.03
C THR A 72 7.97 22.03 6.61
N GLY A 73 8.59 20.85 6.47
CA GLY A 73 8.71 20.16 5.18
C GLY A 73 9.70 20.81 4.20
N GLY A 74 10.70 21.58 4.65
CA GLY A 74 11.69 22.16 3.74
C GLY A 74 12.84 22.93 4.39
N ARG A 75 13.65 23.58 3.54
CA ARG A 75 14.76 24.47 3.90
C ARG A 75 14.73 25.73 3.05
N VAL A 76 15.11 26.85 3.63
CA VAL A 76 15.30 28.15 2.97
C VAL A 76 16.78 28.52 3.08
N TYR A 77 17.42 28.76 1.93
CA TYR A 77 18.83 29.12 1.85
C TYR A 77 19.00 30.66 1.92
N PRO A 78 20.20 31.17 2.27
CA PRO A 78 20.44 32.61 2.38
C PRO A 78 20.21 33.40 1.09
N ASP A 79 20.38 32.73 -0.05
CA ASP A 79 20.16 33.28 -1.39
C ASP A 79 18.68 33.33 -1.81
N GLY A 80 17.76 32.97 -0.90
CA GLY A 80 16.32 32.97 -1.14
C GLY A 80 15.80 31.67 -1.76
N ARG A 81 16.64 30.69 -2.12
CA ARG A 81 16.18 29.40 -2.64
C ARG A 81 15.40 28.62 -1.57
N VAL A 82 14.21 28.13 -1.92
CA VAL A 82 13.35 27.33 -1.04
C VAL A 82 13.22 25.91 -1.56
N ILE A 83 13.74 24.94 -0.81
CA ILE A 83 13.59 23.51 -1.11
C ILE A 83 12.47 22.94 -0.23
N ARG A 84 11.35 22.55 -0.84
CA ARG A 84 10.28 21.81 -0.16
C ARG A 84 10.42 20.31 -0.42
N TYR A 85 10.51 19.52 0.63
CA TYR A 85 10.50 18.07 0.58
C TYR A 85 9.06 17.59 0.36
N ARG A 86 8.66 17.39 -0.90
CA ARG A 86 7.40 16.71 -1.23
C ARG A 86 7.50 15.25 -0.81
N ARG A 87 6.44 14.69 -0.21
CA ARG A 87 6.38 13.28 0.22
C ARG A 87 6.74 12.31 -0.92
N ALA A 88 6.29 12.60 -2.14
CA ALA A 88 6.63 11.84 -3.34
C ALA A 88 8.14 11.86 -3.67
N GLY A 89 8.82 13.00 -3.47
CA GLY A 89 10.26 13.12 -3.71
C GLY A 89 11.11 12.44 -2.62
N ILE A 90 10.62 12.37 -1.38
CA ILE A 90 11.26 11.59 -0.32
C ILE A 90 11.21 10.10 -0.67
N LEU A 91 10.04 9.60 -1.09
CA LEU A 91 9.85 8.19 -1.45
C LEU A 91 10.61 7.79 -2.71
N ALA A 92 10.79 8.70 -3.66
CA ALA A 92 11.57 8.46 -4.88
C ALA A 92 13.06 8.15 -4.60
N ASN A 93 13.62 8.66 -3.50
CA ASN A 93 15.02 8.42 -3.10
C ASN A 93 15.19 7.20 -2.18
N VAL A 94 14.09 6.56 -1.76
CA VAL A 94 14.15 5.30 -1.01
C VAL A 94 14.25 4.18 -2.02
N LYS A 95 15.36 3.42 -2.04
CA LYS A 95 15.56 2.28 -2.97
C LYS A 95 14.40 1.27 -2.94
N ASN A 96 13.81 1.06 -1.75
CA ASN A 96 12.64 0.23 -1.53
C ASN A 96 11.64 0.99 -0.64
N PRO A 97 10.82 1.89 -1.21
CA PRO A 97 9.82 2.55 -0.40
C PRO A 97 8.88 1.46 0.12
N ARG A 98 8.74 1.35 1.45
CA ARG A 98 7.70 0.51 2.08
C ARG A 98 6.35 1.18 1.83
N THR A 99 5.89 1.20 0.58
CA THR A 99 4.59 1.73 0.16
C THR A 99 3.45 0.83 0.59
N THR A 100 3.75 -0.44 0.85
CA THR A 100 2.79 -1.43 1.32
C THR A 100 3.33 -2.05 2.60
N HIS A 101 2.65 -1.81 3.72
CA HIS A 101 2.56 -2.85 4.74
C HIS A 101 1.84 -4.01 4.07
N THR A 102 2.58 -4.89 3.39
CA THR A 102 2.00 -6.06 2.71
C THR A 102 1.60 -7.08 3.77
N ARG A 103 0.56 -6.77 4.55
CA ARG A 103 -0.36 -7.82 5.03
C ARG A 103 -0.98 -8.38 3.76
N GLY A 104 -0.34 -9.34 3.09
CA GLY A 104 -0.86 -10.16 1.97
C GLY A 104 -1.63 -9.45 0.84
N LEU A 105 -2.17 -10.21 -0.12
CA LEU A 105 -3.08 -9.64 -1.13
C LEU A 105 -4.34 -9.10 -0.43
N PRO A 106 -4.75 -7.84 -0.63
CA PRO A 106 -6.03 -7.35 -0.11
C PRO A 106 -7.16 -8.19 -0.73
N VAL A 107 -7.78 -9.02 0.10
CA VAL A 107 -8.96 -9.83 -0.25
C VAL A 107 -10.10 -9.30 0.59
N ASP A 108 -11.26 -9.16 -0.03
CA ASP A 108 -12.52 -8.83 0.64
C ASP A 108 -12.76 -9.80 1.82
N PRO A 109 -12.90 -9.30 3.07
CA PRO A 109 -13.09 -10.14 4.26
C PRO A 109 -14.25 -11.12 4.11
N VAL A 110 -15.36 -10.70 3.49
CA VAL A 110 -16.52 -11.56 3.27
C VAL A 110 -16.15 -12.77 2.41
N ARG A 111 -15.29 -12.57 1.40
CA ARG A 111 -14.84 -13.64 0.50
C ARG A 111 -13.79 -14.54 1.13
N LEU A 112 -13.01 -14.00 2.07
CA LEU A 112 -12.02 -14.75 2.82
C LEU A 112 -12.71 -15.72 3.78
N GLU A 113 -13.74 -15.24 4.49
CA GLU A 113 -14.47 -16.01 5.50
C GLU A 113 -15.58 -16.89 4.92
N ALA A 114 -15.97 -16.68 3.66
CA ALA A 114 -17.02 -17.47 3.00
C ALA A 114 -16.70 -18.98 3.01
N LEU A 115 -17.58 -19.73 3.69
CA LEU A 115 -17.69 -21.18 3.58
C LEU A 115 -18.22 -21.51 2.18
N VAL A 116 -17.36 -22.00 1.30
CA VAL A 116 -17.75 -22.19 -0.10
C VAL A 116 -18.14 -23.61 -0.44
N ASP A 117 -17.31 -24.59 -0.10
CA ASP A 117 -17.61 -25.99 -0.38
C ASP A 117 -16.60 -26.88 0.35
N ALA A 118 -17.04 -28.08 0.75
CA ALA A 118 -16.19 -29.08 1.38
C ALA A 118 -14.97 -29.45 0.50
N ARG A 119 -15.01 -29.24 -0.81
CA ARG A 119 -13.89 -29.47 -1.75
C ARG A 119 -12.68 -28.58 -1.46
N TYR A 120 -12.86 -27.39 -0.88
CA TYR A 120 -11.76 -26.47 -0.60
C TYR A 120 -11.27 -26.65 0.83
N LEU A 121 -9.95 -26.56 1.02
CA LEU A 121 -9.37 -26.48 2.36
C LEU A 121 -9.85 -25.19 3.04
N SER A 122 -10.26 -25.31 4.30
CA SER A 122 -10.55 -24.25 5.25
C SER A 122 -9.27 -23.60 5.79
N LEU A 123 -9.39 -22.52 6.57
CA LEU A 123 -8.23 -21.95 7.27
C LEU A 123 -7.69 -22.94 8.33
N VAL A 124 -8.57 -23.54 9.12
CA VAL A 124 -8.22 -24.51 10.18
C VAL A 124 -7.46 -25.70 9.62
N GLU A 125 -7.89 -26.25 8.47
CA GLU A 125 -7.15 -27.35 7.83
C GLU A 125 -5.75 -26.91 7.36
N ARG A 126 -5.58 -25.65 6.93
CA ARG A 126 -4.26 -25.13 6.54
C ARG A 126 -3.34 -24.90 7.73
N GLU A 127 -3.88 -24.42 8.85
CA GLU A 127 -3.14 -24.32 10.11
C GLU A 127 -2.67 -25.71 10.55
N ARG A 128 -3.56 -26.70 10.50
CA ARG A 128 -3.22 -28.08 10.84
C ARG A 128 -2.18 -28.71 9.91
N ILE A 129 -2.24 -28.42 8.61
CA ILE A 129 -1.18 -28.81 7.66
C ILE A 129 0.16 -28.19 8.06
N HIS A 130 0.19 -26.92 8.45
CA HIS A 130 1.41 -26.23 8.88
C HIS A 130 1.98 -26.82 10.16
N ASP A 131 1.15 -27.05 11.18
CA ASP A 131 1.59 -27.60 12.46
C ASP A 131 2.17 -29.01 12.28
N LEU A 132 1.45 -29.88 11.56
CA LEU A 132 1.92 -31.25 11.30
C LEU A 132 3.20 -31.25 10.47
N ARG A 133 3.32 -30.37 9.48
CA ARG A 133 4.52 -30.27 8.65
C ARG A 133 5.72 -29.75 9.44
N SER A 134 5.50 -28.79 10.35
CA SER A 134 6.51 -28.30 11.29
C SER A 134 6.95 -29.37 12.28
N GLY A 135 6.06 -30.30 12.63
CA GLY A 135 6.35 -31.51 13.41
C GLY A 135 7.07 -32.62 12.64
N GLY A 136 7.41 -32.41 11.36
CA GLY A 136 8.15 -33.38 10.53
C GLY A 136 7.29 -34.42 9.82
N GLU A 137 5.96 -34.34 9.94
CA GLU A 137 5.07 -35.30 9.29
C GLU A 137 5.16 -35.24 7.77
N SER A 138 5.04 -36.43 7.15
CA SER A 138 4.99 -36.55 5.69
C SER A 138 3.57 -36.31 5.16
N ILE A 139 3.45 -36.06 3.85
CA ILE A 139 2.18 -35.63 3.21
C ILE A 139 1.03 -36.64 3.42
N SER A 140 1.34 -37.94 3.41
CA SER A 140 0.32 -39.00 3.49
C SER A 140 -0.32 -39.10 4.88
N PRO A 141 0.44 -39.19 5.99
CA PRO A 141 -0.06 -39.03 7.35
C PRO A 141 -0.88 -37.74 7.53
N ILE A 142 -0.38 -36.59 7.07
CA ILE A 142 -1.10 -35.32 7.18
C ILE A 142 -2.50 -35.43 6.56
N GLY A 143 -2.59 -35.95 5.34
CA GLY A 143 -3.87 -36.16 4.65
C GLY A 143 -4.83 -37.02 5.47
N ARG A 144 -4.37 -38.16 5.99
CA ARG A 144 -5.20 -39.04 6.83
C ARG A 144 -5.71 -38.31 8.09
N THR A 145 -4.84 -37.58 8.78
CA THR A 145 -5.17 -36.86 10.02
C THR A 145 -6.24 -35.79 9.82
N ILE A 146 -6.21 -35.08 8.69
CA ILE A 146 -7.21 -34.04 8.38
C ILE A 146 -8.41 -34.56 7.58
N GLY A 147 -8.48 -35.88 7.29
CA GLY A 147 -9.55 -36.48 6.49
C GLY A 147 -9.52 -36.11 5.00
N ARG A 148 -8.34 -35.83 4.42
CA ARG A 148 -8.15 -35.42 3.02
C ARG A 148 -7.22 -36.36 2.27
N SER A 149 -7.32 -36.36 0.94
CA SER A 149 -6.37 -37.10 0.12
C SER A 149 -4.96 -36.51 0.26
N PRO A 150 -3.89 -37.35 0.27
CA PRO A 150 -2.51 -36.86 0.24
C PRO A 150 -2.22 -35.92 -0.94
N SER A 151 -2.89 -36.17 -2.08
CA SER A 151 -2.80 -35.30 -3.26
C SER A 151 -3.34 -33.88 -3.04
N THR A 152 -4.31 -33.70 -2.15
CA THR A 152 -4.83 -32.37 -1.78
C THR A 152 -3.80 -31.59 -1.00
N VAL A 153 -3.18 -32.22 -0.01
CA VAL A 153 -2.11 -31.63 0.82
C VAL A 153 -0.89 -31.29 -0.03
N SER A 154 -0.45 -32.22 -0.89
CA SER A 154 0.66 -31.97 -1.82
C SER A 154 0.39 -30.75 -2.71
N ARG A 155 -0.79 -30.69 -3.35
CA ARG A 155 -1.16 -29.58 -4.23
C ARG A 155 -1.26 -28.24 -3.50
N GLU A 156 -1.69 -28.24 -2.25
CA GLU A 156 -1.74 -27.04 -1.40
C GLU A 156 -0.32 -26.53 -1.12
N LEU A 157 0.56 -27.41 -0.62
CA LEU A 157 1.94 -27.08 -0.30
C LEU A 157 2.71 -26.62 -1.53
N THR A 158 2.61 -27.32 -2.66
CA THR A 158 3.30 -26.94 -3.90
C THR A 158 2.86 -25.56 -4.42
N ARG A 159 1.58 -25.20 -4.29
CA ARG A 159 1.06 -23.93 -4.82
C ARG A 159 1.25 -22.72 -3.91
N ASN A 160 1.37 -22.95 -2.60
CA ASN A 160 1.30 -21.88 -1.60
C ASN A 160 2.53 -21.81 -0.68
N THR A 161 3.51 -22.69 -0.84
CA THR A 161 4.81 -22.57 -0.17
C THR A 161 5.70 -21.59 -0.92
N THR A 162 6.34 -20.67 -0.19
CA THR A 162 7.34 -19.75 -0.75
C THR A 162 8.73 -20.22 -0.36
N THR A 163 9.71 -20.14 -1.28
CA THR A 163 11.09 -20.60 -1.03
C THR A 163 11.76 -19.92 0.17
N THR A 164 11.44 -18.66 0.44
CA THR A 164 12.11 -17.86 1.48
C THR A 164 11.55 -18.05 2.89
N VAL A 165 10.23 -18.26 3.02
CA VAL A 165 9.54 -18.26 4.33
C VAL A 165 8.84 -19.59 4.62
N GLY A 166 8.79 -20.50 3.64
CA GLY A 166 8.08 -21.76 3.76
C GLY A 166 6.57 -21.60 3.58
N TYR A 167 5.82 -22.50 4.21
CA TYR A 167 4.37 -22.58 4.10
C TYR A 167 3.70 -21.75 5.19
N LEU A 168 2.94 -20.72 4.80
CA LEU A 168 2.22 -19.82 5.71
C LEU A 168 0.70 -19.97 5.54
N PRO A 169 -0.03 -20.50 6.53
CA PRO A 169 -1.47 -20.79 6.42
C PRO A 169 -2.32 -19.58 6.02
N TYR A 170 -2.14 -18.44 6.70
CA TYR A 170 -2.92 -17.23 6.45
C TYR A 170 -2.65 -16.64 5.06
N ALA A 171 -1.39 -16.68 4.61
CA ALA A 171 -1.04 -16.21 3.27
C ALA A 171 -1.61 -17.15 2.20
N ALA A 172 -1.49 -18.46 2.40
CA ALA A 172 -2.05 -19.49 1.52
C ALA A 172 -3.57 -19.37 1.40
N HIS A 173 -4.27 -19.13 2.51
CA HIS A 173 -5.71 -18.93 2.54
C HIS A 173 -6.14 -17.70 1.74
N ARG A 174 -5.45 -16.57 1.91
CA ARG A 174 -5.71 -15.36 1.13
C ARG A 174 -5.42 -15.54 -0.35
N LEU A 175 -4.33 -16.22 -0.71
CA LEU A 175 -4.01 -16.53 -2.11
C LEU A 175 -5.06 -17.44 -2.74
N ALA A 176 -5.55 -18.45 -2.01
CA ALA A 176 -6.62 -19.32 -2.46
C ALA A 176 -7.93 -18.54 -2.70
N ALA A 177 -8.30 -17.67 -1.76
CA ALA A 177 -9.47 -16.80 -1.90
C ALA A 177 -9.33 -15.82 -3.07
N ALA A 178 -8.15 -15.22 -3.26
CA ALA A 178 -7.87 -14.29 -4.36
C ALA A 178 -7.93 -14.95 -5.74
N ARG A 179 -7.55 -16.23 -5.86
CA ARG A 179 -7.59 -16.99 -7.14
C ARG A 179 -8.96 -17.56 -7.47
N ARG A 180 -9.90 -17.59 -6.51
CA ARG A 180 -11.23 -18.19 -6.70
C ARG A 180 -12.05 -17.53 -7.82
N PRO A 181 -12.09 -16.19 -7.97
CA PRO A 181 -12.88 -15.56 -9.01
C PRO A 181 -12.40 -16.01 -10.39
N ARG A 182 -13.22 -16.79 -11.11
CA ARG A 182 -13.09 -16.97 -12.56
C ARG A 182 -13.87 -15.86 -13.26
N LEU A 183 -13.42 -14.63 -13.09
CA LEU A 183 -13.95 -13.53 -13.89
C LEU A 183 -13.49 -13.76 -15.33
N ARG A 184 -14.38 -14.25 -16.18
CA ARG A 184 -14.16 -14.15 -17.62
C ARG A 184 -14.28 -12.68 -17.97
N ASN A 185 -13.21 -12.09 -18.50
CA ASN A 185 -13.27 -10.72 -19.04
C ASN A 185 -14.48 -10.65 -19.98
N ARG A 186 -15.41 -9.72 -19.73
CA ARG A 186 -16.59 -9.59 -20.57
C ARG A 186 -16.14 -9.15 -21.96
N LYS A 187 -16.83 -9.60 -23.01
CA LYS A 187 -16.38 -9.44 -24.41
C LYS A 187 -16.17 -7.96 -24.81
N LEU A 188 -16.92 -7.03 -24.21
CA LEU A 188 -16.82 -5.59 -24.43
C LEU A 188 -16.03 -4.82 -23.37
N GLU A 189 -15.57 -5.49 -22.31
CA GLU A 189 -14.79 -4.87 -21.23
C GLU A 189 -13.36 -4.57 -21.71
N SER A 190 -12.78 -5.50 -22.46
CA SER A 190 -11.51 -5.30 -23.15
C SER A 190 -11.63 -4.20 -24.22
N TYR A 191 -10.66 -3.27 -24.23
CA TYR A 191 -10.54 -2.31 -25.31
C TYR A 191 -10.13 -3.03 -26.61
N GLY A 192 -10.75 -2.71 -27.73
CA GLY A 192 -10.46 -3.35 -29.01
C GLY A 192 -11.50 -3.07 -30.09
N ARG A 193 -11.25 -3.62 -31.28
CA ARG A 193 -12.07 -3.42 -32.49
C ARG A 193 -13.55 -3.67 -32.27
N LEU A 194 -13.91 -4.72 -31.54
CA LEU A 194 -15.32 -5.04 -31.24
C LEU A 194 -15.97 -3.93 -30.41
N ARG A 195 -15.36 -3.55 -29.28
CA ARG A 195 -15.88 -2.50 -28.40
C ARG A 195 -16.03 -1.16 -29.12
N THR A 196 -15.03 -0.77 -29.92
CA THR A 196 -15.09 0.47 -30.71
C THR A 196 -16.24 0.43 -31.72
N ASN A 197 -16.41 -0.70 -32.40
CA ASN A 197 -17.49 -0.87 -33.38
C ASN A 197 -18.88 -0.85 -32.74
N VAL A 198 -19.03 -1.46 -31.57
CA VAL A 198 -20.28 -1.44 -30.80
C VAL A 198 -20.54 -0.04 -30.25
N ALA A 199 -19.54 0.66 -29.70
CA ALA A 199 -19.72 1.97 -29.09
C ALA A 199 -20.14 3.09 -30.06
N VAL A 200 -19.76 3.00 -31.33
CA VAL A 200 -20.07 4.04 -32.35
C VAL A 200 -21.50 3.92 -32.88
N LYS A 201 -22.08 2.71 -32.93
CA LYS A 201 -23.36 2.46 -33.62
C LYS A 201 -24.61 2.97 -32.87
N PRO A 202 -24.72 2.90 -31.53
CA PRO A 202 -25.81 3.51 -30.78
C PRO A 202 -25.92 5.02 -31.01
N ARG A 203 -24.78 5.72 -31.18
CA ARG A 203 -24.77 7.17 -31.52
C ARG A 203 -25.42 7.47 -32.88
N LYS A 204 -25.52 6.47 -33.74
CA LYS A 204 -26.19 6.53 -35.05
C LYS A 204 -27.63 6.02 -35.00
N ARG A 205 -28.20 5.81 -33.80
CA ARG A 205 -29.55 5.27 -33.55
C ARG A 205 -29.77 3.83 -34.02
N TRP A 206 -28.72 3.00 -33.98
CA TRP A 206 -28.85 1.58 -34.29
C TRP A 206 -29.35 0.82 -33.06
N SER A 207 -30.28 -0.11 -33.25
CA SER A 207 -30.71 -1.01 -32.17
C SER A 207 -29.64 -2.07 -31.88
N PRO A 208 -29.61 -2.64 -30.66
CA PRO A 208 -28.69 -3.74 -30.31
C PRO A 208 -28.74 -4.93 -31.30
N GLU A 209 -29.94 -5.27 -31.79
CA GLU A 209 -30.12 -6.34 -32.76
C GLU A 209 -29.53 -5.98 -34.13
N GLN A 210 -29.73 -4.75 -34.60
CA GLN A 210 -29.10 -4.24 -35.82
C GLN A 210 -27.57 -4.25 -35.71
N ILE A 211 -27.03 -3.88 -34.54
CA ILE A 211 -25.59 -3.87 -34.28
C ILE A 211 -25.03 -5.29 -34.35
N SER A 212 -25.66 -6.25 -33.67
CA SER A 212 -25.27 -7.67 -33.67
C SER A 212 -25.25 -8.23 -35.10
N ASN A 213 -26.36 -8.08 -35.84
CA ASN A 213 -26.49 -8.58 -37.21
C ASN A 213 -25.50 -7.91 -38.17
N ARG A 214 -25.23 -6.61 -37.98
CA ARG A 214 -24.28 -5.87 -38.81
C ARG A 214 -22.85 -6.33 -38.59
N LEU A 215 -22.46 -6.65 -37.36
CA LEU A 215 -21.13 -7.18 -37.06
C LEU A 215 -20.87 -8.53 -37.74
N VAL A 216 -21.92 -9.33 -37.98
CA VAL A 216 -21.81 -10.56 -38.78
C VAL A 216 -21.46 -10.25 -40.23
N LYS A 217 -22.14 -9.26 -40.82
CA LYS A 217 -21.96 -8.86 -42.22
C LYS A 217 -20.65 -8.12 -42.48
N ASP A 218 -20.26 -7.19 -41.62
CA ASP A 218 -19.06 -6.37 -41.79
C ASP A 218 -17.76 -7.18 -41.53
N PHE A 219 -17.86 -8.29 -40.79
CA PHE A 219 -16.72 -9.13 -40.41
C PHE A 219 -17.07 -10.62 -40.55
N PRO A 220 -17.27 -11.14 -41.78
CA PRO A 220 -17.75 -12.50 -41.99
C PRO A 220 -16.78 -13.57 -41.44
N ASP A 221 -15.48 -13.35 -41.55
CA ASP A 221 -14.45 -14.36 -41.19
C ASP A 221 -13.94 -14.23 -39.73
N ASP A 222 -14.30 -13.16 -39.02
CA ASP A 222 -13.82 -12.92 -37.65
C ASP A 222 -14.87 -13.24 -36.59
N GLN A 223 -14.81 -14.46 -36.05
CA GLN A 223 -15.70 -14.90 -34.96
C GLN A 223 -15.56 -14.07 -33.68
N ARG A 224 -14.42 -13.37 -33.49
CA ARG A 224 -14.24 -12.50 -32.31
C ARG A 224 -15.14 -11.28 -32.37
N MET A 225 -15.67 -10.92 -33.53
CA MET A 225 -16.58 -9.78 -33.72
C MET A 225 -18.05 -10.11 -33.43
N ARG A 226 -18.40 -11.36 -33.13
CA ARG A 226 -19.78 -11.78 -32.81
C ARG A 226 -20.17 -11.37 -31.40
N VAL A 227 -21.35 -10.82 -31.17
CA VAL A 227 -21.81 -10.44 -29.82
C VAL A 227 -23.33 -10.56 -29.75
N SER A 228 -23.88 -11.04 -28.63
CA SER A 228 -25.33 -11.13 -28.49
C SER A 228 -25.94 -9.76 -28.26
N THR A 229 -27.22 -9.60 -28.60
CA THR A 229 -28.02 -8.40 -28.34
C THR A 229 -28.00 -8.01 -26.87
N GLU A 230 -28.10 -8.98 -25.96
CA GLU A 230 -28.06 -8.77 -24.50
C GLU A 230 -26.70 -8.25 -23.98
N THR A 231 -25.64 -8.41 -24.77
CA THR A 231 -24.29 -7.95 -24.40
C THR A 231 -24.02 -6.51 -24.86
N ILE A 232 -24.76 -6.00 -25.86
CA ILE A 232 -24.61 -4.66 -26.44
C ILE A 232 -25.37 -3.63 -25.61
#